data_AF-A0A7C0W4G2-F1
#
_entry.id   AF-A0A7C0W4G2-F1
#
_cell.length_a   1.000
_cell.length_b   1.000
_cell.length_c   1.000
_cell.angle_alpha   90.00
_cell.angle_beta   90.00
_cell.angle_gamma   90.00
#
_symmetry.space_group_name_H-M   'P 1'
#
loop_
_entity.id
_entity.type
_entity.pdbx_description
1 polymer ?
#
loop_
_entity_poly.entity_id
_entity_poly.type
_entity_poly.pdbx_seq_one_letter_code
_entity_poly.pdbx_strand_id
1 'polypeptide(L)'
;MKTREGTSETSFPKGENGTDRVGGWMRRLTVVIVTAVIAASCGSFGSGAATSAPADPSDGQVVSEVGGVPRCDQLVHSSAPASWYRDSPIYVANEMPLEAVRAWAETKPGFEAIWIDREHLGWITVAFSAGVEARQRELQRVFPDVGAVVVPVGWTMAGLESLQRRVIDELGPLFPSFSSGISATQGVVGIGVGVLTQERIDAIDERFAGERVCISGIDPATAPVAGPQPSGGEGWRLMADEEGAGEAYRTGIATDARSYVRLW
;
A
#
# COMPACT_ATOMS: atom_id res chain seq x y z
N MET A 1 40.30 -48.49 -11.27
CA MET A 1 40.47 -49.65 -10.36
C MET A 1 39.41 -49.50 -9.26
N LYS A 2 38.40 -50.39 -9.24
CA LYS A 2 37.34 -50.63 -8.20
C LYS A 2 36.38 -49.46 -7.84
N THR A 3 35.09 -49.50 -8.23
CA THR A 3 33.88 -50.06 -7.51
C THR A 3 33.59 -49.36 -6.16
N ARG A 4 32.36 -49.06 -5.70
CA ARG A 4 30.99 -49.49 -6.03
C ARG A 4 29.97 -48.62 -5.27
N GLU A 5 28.73 -48.67 -5.77
CA GLU A 5 27.39 -48.42 -5.18
C GLU A 5 27.20 -48.50 -3.65
N GLY A 6 26.15 -47.82 -3.16
CA GLY A 6 25.54 -48.13 -1.86
C GLY A 6 24.44 -47.15 -1.42
N THR A 7 23.22 -47.37 -1.90
CA THR A 7 21.94 -46.85 -1.36
C THR A 7 21.67 -47.44 0.03
N SER A 8 21.06 -46.67 0.94
CA SER A 8 20.32 -47.21 2.09
C SER A 8 19.27 -46.22 2.58
N GLU A 9 18.00 -46.60 2.40
CA GLU A 9 16.83 -46.09 3.13
C GLU A 9 16.93 -46.40 4.63
N THR A 10 16.13 -45.69 5.43
CA THR A 10 15.53 -46.00 6.76
C THR A 10 15.59 -44.73 7.63
N SER A 11 14.62 -44.32 8.44
CA SER A 11 13.23 -44.70 8.70
C SER A 11 12.63 -43.55 9.54
N PHE A 12 11.40 -43.13 9.24
CA PHE A 12 10.60 -42.30 10.14
C PHE A 12 9.99 -43.17 11.25
N PRO A 13 10.02 -42.75 12.53
CA PRO A 13 9.07 -43.27 13.51
C PRO A 13 7.86 -42.34 13.63
N LYS A 14 6.69 -42.94 13.45
CA LYS A 14 5.37 -42.45 13.84
C LYS A 14 4.89 -43.33 15.00
N GLY A 15 4.39 -42.70 16.06
CA GLY A 15 3.67 -43.33 17.18
C GLY A 15 3.76 -42.46 18.43
N GLU A 16 2.78 -42.33 19.29
CA GLU A 16 1.42 -42.89 19.36
C GLU A 16 0.69 -42.15 20.49
N ASN A 17 -0.60 -42.44 20.62
CA ASN A 17 -1.60 -41.82 21.48
C ASN A 17 -1.28 -41.76 22.98
N GLY A 18 -1.81 -40.72 23.64
CA GLY A 18 -1.89 -40.60 25.09
C GLY A 18 -3.05 -39.72 25.54
N THR A 19 -4.26 -40.26 25.51
CA THR A 19 -5.40 -39.76 26.31
C THR A 19 -5.21 -40.21 27.75
N ASP A 20 -5.18 -39.29 28.72
CA ASP A 20 -5.95 -39.47 29.96
C ASP A 20 -6.02 -38.24 30.88
N ARG A 21 -7.27 -37.99 31.29
CA ARG A 21 -7.77 -37.52 32.59
C ARG A 21 -7.67 -36.05 33.06
N VAL A 22 -8.89 -35.48 33.12
CA VAL A 22 -9.61 -34.97 34.30
C VAL A 22 -8.95 -33.86 35.13
N GLY A 23 -9.57 -32.67 35.07
CA GLY A 23 -9.35 -31.60 36.03
C GLY A 23 -10.22 -30.39 35.73
N GLY A 24 -11.55 -30.54 35.85
CA GLY A 24 -12.45 -29.40 35.73
C GLY A 24 -12.20 -28.39 36.84
N TRP A 25 -12.15 -27.11 36.52
CA TRP A 25 -12.38 -26.01 37.47
C TRP A 25 -13.19 -24.92 36.76
N MET A 26 -14.51 -25.08 36.85
CA MET A 26 -15.48 -24.02 36.62
C MET A 26 -15.37 -23.06 37.80
N ARG A 27 -14.84 -21.86 37.59
CA ARG A 27 -14.93 -20.77 38.59
C ARG A 27 -15.42 -19.48 37.94
N ARG A 28 -16.76 -19.42 37.93
CA ARG A 28 -17.60 -18.26 38.26
C ARG A 28 -17.28 -16.95 37.55
N LEU A 29 -18.06 -16.68 36.51
CA LEU A 29 -18.44 -15.34 36.08
C LEU A 29 -18.86 -14.51 37.31
N THR A 30 -18.23 -13.37 37.50
CA THR A 30 -18.77 -12.28 38.31
C THR A 30 -18.91 -11.09 37.38
N VAL A 31 -20.12 -10.94 36.83
CA VAL A 31 -20.53 -9.73 36.10
C VAL A 31 -20.88 -8.69 37.14
N VAL A 32 -20.07 -7.63 37.25
CA VAL A 32 -20.41 -6.45 38.05
C VAL A 32 -21.17 -5.50 37.13
N ILE A 33 -22.49 -5.49 37.26
CA ILE A 33 -23.37 -4.50 36.64
C ILE A 33 -23.28 -3.22 37.49
N VAL A 34 -22.59 -2.20 36.99
CA VAL A 34 -22.65 -0.85 37.56
C VAL A 34 -23.81 -0.12 36.91
N THR A 35 -24.96 -0.10 37.60
CA THR A 35 -26.09 0.79 37.33
C THR A 35 -25.70 2.22 37.69
N ALA A 36 -25.44 3.05 36.68
CA ALA A 36 -25.37 4.51 36.85
C ALA A 36 -26.81 5.08 36.76
N VAL A 37 -27.26 5.66 37.87
CA VAL A 37 -28.55 6.36 37.98
C VAL A 37 -28.46 7.68 37.22
N ILE A 38 -29.34 7.86 36.23
CA ILE A 38 -29.53 9.10 35.49
C ILE A 38 -30.30 10.08 36.39
N ALA A 39 -29.62 11.12 36.88
CA ALA A 39 -30.27 12.29 37.46
C ALA A 39 -30.61 13.27 36.33
N ALA A 40 -31.88 13.26 35.91
CA ALA A 40 -32.44 14.29 35.06
C ALA A 40 -32.59 15.58 35.87
N SER A 41 -31.86 16.63 35.48
CA SER A 41 -32.19 18.00 35.85
C SER A 41 -32.32 18.83 34.57
N CYS A 42 -33.55 19.29 34.32
CA CYS A 42 -33.84 20.32 33.34
C CYS A 42 -33.35 21.66 33.87
N GLY A 43 -32.59 22.40 33.05
CA GLY A 43 -32.20 23.77 33.33
C GLY A 43 -31.65 24.41 32.07
N SER A 44 -32.54 24.99 31.26
CA SER A 44 -32.17 25.85 30.14
C SER A 44 -31.76 27.25 30.62
N PHE A 45 -30.97 27.89 29.75
CA PHE A 45 -30.63 29.31 29.62
C PHE A 45 -29.29 29.77 30.23
N GLY A 46 -28.34 30.05 29.33
CA GLY A 46 -27.13 30.81 29.60
C GLY A 46 -26.18 30.82 28.41
N SER A 47 -26.45 31.68 27.42
CA SER A 47 -25.55 31.98 26.30
C SER A 47 -24.21 32.52 26.80
N GLY A 48 -23.10 32.00 26.29
CA GLY A 48 -21.78 32.64 26.41
C GLY A 48 -20.61 31.68 26.39
N ALA A 49 -19.69 31.90 25.44
CA ALA A 49 -18.41 31.23 25.21
C ALA A 49 -18.49 29.82 24.60
N ALA A 50 -18.57 29.79 23.27
CA ALA A 50 -18.06 28.66 22.49
C ALA A 50 -16.55 28.54 22.77
N THR A 51 -16.18 27.64 23.67
CA THR A 51 -14.82 27.12 23.75
C THR A 51 -14.59 26.32 22.48
N SER A 52 -13.87 26.93 21.54
CA SER A 52 -13.36 26.24 20.36
C SER A 52 -12.58 25.01 20.82
N ALA A 53 -13.14 23.83 20.56
CA ALA A 53 -12.36 22.60 20.62
C ALA A 53 -11.17 22.76 19.66
N PRO A 54 -9.95 22.33 20.04
CA PRO A 54 -8.84 22.32 19.11
C PRO A 54 -9.21 21.44 17.91
N ALA A 55 -9.06 21.99 16.71
CA ALA A 55 -9.28 21.29 15.47
C ALA A 55 -8.40 20.03 15.43
N ASP A 56 -9.01 18.90 15.13
CA ASP A 56 -8.34 17.63 14.89
C ASP A 56 -7.52 17.78 13.58
N PRO A 57 -6.19 17.62 13.59
CA PRO A 57 -5.40 17.69 12.37
C PRO A 57 -5.40 16.31 11.72
N SER A 58 -6.51 15.89 11.11
CA SER A 58 -6.58 14.64 10.32
C SER A 58 -7.61 14.63 9.19
N ASP A 59 -8.19 15.78 8.83
CA ASP A 59 -8.89 15.93 7.54
C ASP A 59 -7.90 16.20 6.41
N GLY A 60 -7.03 15.22 6.15
CA GLY A 60 -6.15 15.19 4.99
C GLY A 60 -6.92 14.81 3.73
N GLN A 61 -7.57 15.82 3.15
CA GLN A 61 -8.26 15.90 1.85
C GLN A 61 -7.83 14.86 0.80
N VAL A 62 -8.77 13.96 0.47
CA VAL A 62 -9.13 13.75 -0.94
C VAL A 62 -10.64 13.93 -1.00
N VAL A 63 -11.08 15.17 -0.90
CA VAL A 63 -12.42 15.57 -1.31
C VAL A 63 -12.18 16.64 -2.35
N SER A 64 -12.47 16.34 -3.62
CA SER A 64 -12.45 17.37 -4.66
C SER A 64 -13.40 18.48 -4.23
N GLU A 65 -12.86 19.65 -3.88
CA GLU A 65 -13.66 20.85 -3.62
C GLU A 65 -14.35 21.36 -4.89
N VAL A 66 -13.96 20.82 -6.04
CA VAL A 66 -14.54 21.06 -7.36
C VAL A 66 -15.25 19.77 -7.78
N GLY A 67 -16.57 19.78 -7.90
CA GLY A 67 -17.37 18.57 -8.16
C GLY A 67 -16.81 17.69 -9.29
N GLY A 68 -16.88 16.36 -9.11
CA GLY A 68 -16.36 15.36 -10.04
C GLY A 68 -15.15 14.60 -9.48
N VAL A 69 -14.72 13.58 -10.23
CA VAL A 69 -13.57 12.73 -9.89
C VAL A 69 -12.28 13.42 -10.38
N PRO A 70 -11.29 13.62 -9.51
CA PRO A 70 -10.07 14.35 -9.85
C PRO A 70 -9.16 13.55 -10.79
N ARG A 71 -8.22 14.25 -11.43
CA ARG A 71 -7.14 13.62 -12.20
C ARG A 71 -6.09 13.04 -11.27
N CYS A 72 -5.58 11.84 -11.58
CA CYS A 72 -4.60 11.18 -10.71
C CYS A 72 -3.25 11.92 -10.63
N ASP A 73 -2.87 12.69 -11.66
CA ASP A 73 -1.65 13.51 -11.70
C ASP A 73 -1.77 14.84 -10.93
N GLN A 74 -2.97 15.20 -10.50
CA GLN A 74 -3.24 16.39 -9.68
C GLN A 74 -3.25 16.07 -8.18
N LEU A 75 -3.22 14.79 -7.80
CA LEU A 75 -3.29 14.37 -6.41
C LEU A 75 -1.92 14.41 -5.75
N VAL A 76 -1.89 15.01 -4.56
CA VAL A 76 -0.69 15.10 -3.72
C VAL A 76 -0.45 13.78 -3.00
N HIS A 77 0.82 13.43 -2.85
CA HIS A 77 1.22 12.24 -2.11
C HIS A 77 1.11 12.50 -0.60
N SER A 78 0.68 11.48 0.14
CA SER A 78 0.68 11.46 1.60
C SER A 78 2.13 11.52 2.08
N SER A 79 2.43 12.47 2.96
CA SER A 79 3.77 12.69 3.50
C SER A 79 3.70 12.93 5.01
N ALA A 80 4.81 12.71 5.70
CA ALA A 80 4.89 12.92 7.13
C ALA A 80 5.10 14.40 7.44
N PRO A 81 4.82 14.86 8.68
CA PRO A 81 5.26 16.18 9.11
C PRO A 81 6.77 16.36 8.88
N ALA A 82 7.18 17.48 8.29
CA ALA A 82 8.58 17.73 7.92
C ALA A 82 9.56 17.53 9.10
N SER A 83 9.14 17.88 10.32
CA SER A 83 9.91 17.70 11.55
C SER A 83 10.21 16.23 11.94
N TRP A 84 9.54 15.26 11.32
CA TRP A 84 9.74 13.84 11.61
C TRP A 84 10.83 13.20 10.75
N TYR A 85 11.15 13.84 9.63
CA TYR A 85 12.33 13.49 8.85
C TYR A 85 13.58 13.97 9.59
N ARG A 86 14.61 13.12 9.61
CA ARG A 86 15.93 13.41 10.16
C ARG A 86 16.89 13.73 9.00
N ASP A 87 18.14 14.05 9.33
CA ASP A 87 19.21 14.10 8.33
C ASP A 87 19.18 12.82 7.47
N SER A 88 19.39 12.98 6.17
CA SER A 88 19.15 11.96 5.13
C SER A 88 19.61 10.56 5.51
N PRO A 89 18.88 9.49 5.13
CA PRO A 89 19.24 8.14 5.51
C PRO A 89 20.58 7.78 4.89
N ILE A 90 21.47 7.17 5.67
CA ILE A 90 22.68 6.56 5.14
C ILE A 90 22.41 5.07 4.99
N TYR A 91 22.03 4.64 3.79
CA TYR A 91 21.97 3.21 3.46
C TYR A 91 23.38 2.75 3.06
N VAL A 92 24.04 2.01 3.95
CA VAL A 92 25.33 1.38 3.63
C VAL A 92 25.08 0.16 2.75
N ALA A 93 25.90 -0.01 1.71
CA ALA A 93 25.82 -1.15 0.78
C ALA A 93 24.48 -1.31 0.02
N ASN A 94 23.67 -0.24 -0.11
CA ASN A 94 22.32 -0.29 -0.69
C ASN A 94 21.34 -1.24 0.03
N GLU A 95 21.66 -1.66 1.26
CA GLU A 95 20.75 -2.49 2.06
C GLU A 95 19.76 -1.59 2.81
N MET A 96 18.55 -1.49 2.26
CA MET A 96 17.42 -0.85 2.92
C MET A 96 16.62 -1.92 3.68
N PRO A 97 16.43 -1.82 5.02
CA PRO A 97 15.79 -2.86 5.82
C PRO A 97 14.26 -2.84 5.70
N LEU A 98 13.74 -2.77 4.46
CA LEU A 98 12.32 -2.64 4.15
C LEU A 98 11.49 -3.77 4.77
N GLU A 99 11.95 -5.01 4.64
CA GLU A 99 11.22 -6.18 5.16
C GLU A 99 11.18 -6.23 6.69
N ALA A 100 12.24 -5.77 7.37
CA ALA A 100 12.25 -5.67 8.82
C ALA A 100 11.26 -4.60 9.32
N VAL A 101 11.21 -3.46 8.64
CA VAL A 101 10.25 -2.39 8.96
C VAL A 101 8.82 -2.83 8.65
N ARG A 102 8.60 -3.53 7.53
CA ARG A 102 7.30 -4.12 7.16
C ARG A 102 6.82 -5.10 8.24
N ALA A 103 7.65 -6.07 8.61
CA ALA A 103 7.30 -7.06 9.62
C ALA A 103 6.97 -6.42 10.97
N TRP A 104 7.69 -5.35 11.35
CA TRP A 104 7.32 -4.57 12.54
C TRP A 104 5.95 -3.91 12.38
N ALA A 105 5.68 -3.27 11.25
CA ALA A 105 4.47 -2.51 10.99
C ALA A 105 3.21 -3.39 10.94
N GLU A 106 3.27 -4.55 10.30
CA GLU A 106 2.15 -5.49 10.15
C GLU A 106 1.59 -6.00 11.49
N THR A 107 2.41 -5.98 12.55
CA THR A 107 1.96 -6.35 13.91
C THR A 107 1.22 -5.24 14.65
N LYS A 108 1.15 -4.04 14.07
CA LYS A 108 0.62 -2.84 14.74
C LYS A 108 -0.81 -2.55 14.27
N PRO A 109 -1.74 -2.24 15.19
CA PRO A 109 -3.07 -1.78 14.80
C PRO A 109 -2.98 -0.47 14.03
N GLY A 110 -3.84 -0.36 13.01
CA GLY A 110 -3.93 0.80 12.12
C GLY A 110 -2.85 0.86 11.05
N PHE A 111 -2.00 -0.16 10.89
CA PHE A 111 -1.08 -0.23 9.76
C PHE A 111 -1.87 -0.40 8.45
N GLU A 112 -1.54 0.42 7.45
CA GLU A 112 -2.24 0.38 6.16
C GLU A 112 -1.29 0.04 5.01
N ALA A 113 -0.15 0.71 4.88
CA ALA A 113 0.74 0.46 3.75
C ALA A 113 2.19 0.86 4.05
N ILE A 114 3.10 0.44 3.17
CA ILE A 114 4.51 0.79 3.23
C ILE A 114 5.05 1.04 1.82
N TRP A 115 5.86 2.09 1.65
CA TRP A 115 6.47 2.43 0.36
C TRP A 115 7.82 3.13 0.56
N ILE A 116 8.53 3.32 -0.55
CA ILE A 116 9.77 4.10 -0.60
C ILE A 116 9.43 5.51 -1.07
N ASP A 117 9.68 6.50 -0.22
CA ASP A 117 9.48 7.91 -0.51
C ASP A 117 10.68 8.45 -1.30
N ARG A 118 10.50 8.59 -2.61
CA ARG A 118 11.57 9.04 -3.52
C ARG A 118 11.81 10.55 -3.44
N GLU A 119 10.85 11.32 -2.93
CA GLU A 119 11.00 12.76 -2.75
C GLU A 119 11.88 13.07 -1.54
N HIS A 120 11.84 12.20 -0.54
CA HIS A 120 12.74 12.23 0.60
C HIS A 120 13.79 11.13 0.47
N LEU A 121 14.63 11.15 -0.58
CA LEU A 121 15.86 10.35 -0.68
C LEU A 121 15.71 8.83 -0.43
N GLY A 122 14.54 8.26 -0.71
CA GLY A 122 14.26 6.85 -0.49
C GLY A 122 14.01 6.48 0.97
N TRP A 123 13.44 7.38 1.78
CA TRP A 123 12.96 7.04 3.11
C TRP A 123 11.90 5.92 3.05
N ILE A 124 11.93 5.00 4.01
CA ILE A 124 10.88 4.00 4.19
C ILE A 124 9.69 4.69 4.86
N THR A 125 8.58 4.77 4.16
CA THR A 125 7.35 5.36 4.69
C THR A 125 6.38 4.27 5.11
N VAL A 126 5.81 4.41 6.31
CA VAL A 126 4.85 3.48 6.88
C VAL A 126 3.56 4.23 7.20
N ALA A 127 2.48 3.94 6.46
CA ALA A 127 1.19 4.56 6.66
C ALA A 127 0.42 3.93 7.82
N PHE A 128 -0.14 4.80 8.66
CA PHE A 128 -1.02 4.43 9.74
C PHE A 128 -2.31 5.26 9.73
N SER A 129 -3.46 4.59 9.84
CA SER A 129 -4.79 5.21 9.97
C SER A 129 -5.11 5.64 11.41
N ALA A 130 -4.38 5.10 12.40
CA ALA A 130 -4.57 5.41 13.81
C ALA A 130 -3.27 5.31 14.61
N GLY A 131 -3.21 6.02 15.75
CA GLY A 131 -2.08 5.93 16.69
C GLY A 131 -0.75 6.46 16.15
N VAL A 132 -0.81 7.34 15.15
CA VAL A 132 0.31 7.81 14.30
C VAL A 132 1.52 8.27 15.14
N GLU A 133 1.34 9.19 16.09
CA GLU A 133 2.46 9.70 16.88
C GLU A 133 3.11 8.63 17.78
N ALA A 134 2.29 7.74 18.35
CA ALA A 134 2.80 6.65 19.19
C ALA A 134 3.64 5.69 18.34
N ARG A 135 3.22 5.44 17.10
CA ARG A 135 3.97 4.64 16.12
C ARG A 135 5.25 5.32 15.67
N GLN A 136 5.23 6.63 15.45
CA GLN A 136 6.44 7.38 15.11
C GLN A 136 7.49 7.26 16.23
N ARG A 137 7.09 7.46 17.49
CA ARG A 137 7.99 7.30 18.65
C ARG A 137 8.49 5.87 18.82
N GLU A 138 7.67 4.88 18.54
CA GLU A 138 8.09 3.48 18.58
C GLU A 138 9.07 3.14 17.46
N LEU A 139 8.78 3.56 16.22
CA LEU A 139 9.61 3.35 15.04
C LEU A 139 11.02 3.92 15.27
N GLN A 140 11.12 5.14 15.79
CA GLN A 140 12.41 5.77 16.09
C GLN A 140 13.21 5.04 17.17
N ARG A 141 12.56 4.33 18.11
CA ARG A 141 13.26 3.52 19.13
C ARG A 141 13.72 2.17 18.60
N VAL A 142 12.93 1.54 17.72
CA VAL A 142 13.23 0.21 17.18
C VAL A 142 14.24 0.31 16.04
N PHE A 143 14.15 1.36 15.22
CA PHE A 143 15.01 1.60 14.06
C PHE A 143 15.66 2.99 14.14
N PRO A 144 16.53 3.24 15.14
CA PRO A 144 17.10 4.56 15.37
C PRO A 144 17.95 5.05 14.21
N ASP A 145 18.62 4.15 13.47
CA ASP A 145 19.56 4.50 12.40
C ASP A 145 18.97 4.32 11.00
N VAL A 146 17.68 3.95 10.90
CA VAL A 146 17.00 3.80 9.61
C VAL A 146 16.24 5.08 9.28
N GLY A 147 16.34 5.50 8.01
CA GLY A 147 15.47 6.52 7.44
C GLY A 147 14.06 5.98 7.23
N ALA A 148 13.33 5.77 8.32
CA ALA A 148 11.95 5.33 8.32
C ALA A 148 11.05 6.35 9.04
N VAL A 149 9.87 6.59 8.48
CA VAL A 149 8.91 7.56 9.01
C VAL A 149 7.48 7.03 8.95
N VAL A 150 6.67 7.43 9.92
CA VAL A 150 5.23 7.17 9.94
C VAL A 150 4.48 8.30 9.23
N VAL A 151 3.50 7.94 8.40
CA VAL A 151 2.61 8.89 7.72
C VAL A 151 1.16 8.71 8.22
N PRO A 152 0.50 9.77 8.68
CA PRO A 152 -0.94 9.72 8.99
C PRO A 152 -1.74 9.59 7.69
N VAL A 153 -2.70 8.66 7.65
CA VAL A 153 -3.60 8.50 6.50
C VAL A 153 -5.06 8.45 6.91
N GLY A 154 -5.93 9.09 6.11
CA GLY A 154 -7.38 9.12 6.33
C GLY A 154 -8.15 8.02 5.58
N TRP A 155 -7.48 6.91 5.25
CA TRP A 155 -8.03 5.79 4.48
C TRP A 155 -7.53 4.47 5.04
N THR A 156 -8.19 3.38 4.67
CA THR A 156 -7.78 2.02 5.01
C THR A 156 -7.57 1.19 3.75
N MET A 157 -6.64 0.25 3.75
CA MET A 157 -6.44 -0.65 2.61
C MET A 157 -7.69 -1.47 2.32
N ALA A 158 -8.36 -2.00 3.35
CA ALA A 158 -9.61 -2.72 3.19
C ALA A 158 -10.70 -1.85 2.52
N GLY A 159 -10.75 -0.55 2.84
CA GLY A 159 -11.64 0.40 2.20
C GLY A 159 -11.31 0.62 0.72
N LEU A 160 -10.03 0.80 0.39
CA LEU A 160 -9.56 0.97 -0.99
C LEU A 160 -9.75 -0.29 -1.83
N GLU A 161 -9.53 -1.48 -1.27
CA GLU A 161 -9.80 -2.78 -1.92
C GLU A 161 -11.29 -3.00 -2.16
N SER A 162 -12.14 -2.58 -1.23
CA SER A 162 -13.59 -2.62 -1.42
C SER A 162 -14.04 -1.65 -2.53
N LEU A 163 -13.46 -0.45 -2.56
CA LEU A 163 -13.72 0.54 -3.60
C LEU A 163 -13.23 0.07 -4.97
N GLN A 164 -12.04 -0.53 -5.05
CA GLN A 164 -11.49 -1.06 -6.30
C GLN A 164 -12.37 -2.15 -6.89
N ARG A 165 -12.90 -3.05 -6.05
CA ARG A 165 -13.86 -4.08 -6.50
C ARG A 165 -15.12 -3.45 -7.09
N ARG A 166 -15.70 -2.45 -6.40
CA ARG A 166 -16.87 -1.71 -6.92
C ARG A 166 -16.57 -1.01 -8.25
N VAL A 167 -15.42 -0.35 -8.37
CA VAL A 167 -14.97 0.26 -9.62
C VAL A 167 -14.91 -0.77 -10.75
N ILE A 168 -14.37 -1.96 -10.47
CA ILE A 168 -14.30 -3.04 -11.46
C ILE A 168 -15.70 -3.50 -11.87
N ASP A 169 -16.58 -3.75 -10.89
CA ASP A 169 -17.92 -4.28 -11.12
C ASP A 169 -18.84 -3.29 -11.86
N GLU A 170 -18.78 -2.00 -11.52
CA GLU A 170 -19.66 -0.98 -12.10
C GLU A 170 -19.19 -0.49 -13.47
N LEU A 171 -17.88 -0.47 -13.73
CA LEU A 171 -17.32 0.00 -15.00
C LEU A 171 -17.06 -1.11 -16.02
N GLY A 172 -16.91 -2.36 -15.56
CA GLY A 172 -16.74 -3.54 -16.42
C GLY A 172 -17.76 -3.63 -17.57
N PRO A 173 -19.07 -3.40 -17.31
CA PRO A 173 -20.09 -3.41 -18.35
C PRO A 173 -20.07 -2.19 -19.30
N LEU A 174 -19.46 -1.08 -18.88
CA LEU A 174 -19.51 0.20 -19.59
C LEU A 174 -18.31 0.44 -20.49
N PHE A 175 -17.13 -0.02 -20.06
CA PHE A 175 -15.90 0.20 -20.77
C PHE A 175 -15.35 -1.13 -21.30
N PRO A 176 -15.12 -1.25 -22.63
CA PRO A 176 -14.56 -2.47 -23.21
C PRO A 176 -13.13 -2.73 -22.73
N SER A 177 -12.42 -1.68 -22.31
CA SER A 177 -11.12 -1.77 -21.64
C SER A 177 -10.92 -0.56 -20.72
N PHE A 178 -10.45 -0.85 -19.51
CA PHE A 178 -9.95 0.12 -18.54
C PHE A 178 -9.01 -0.61 -17.57
N SER A 179 -8.21 0.14 -16.81
CA SER A 179 -7.42 -0.38 -15.71
C SER A 179 -7.92 0.20 -14.39
N SER A 180 -7.73 -0.55 -13.31
CA SER A 180 -7.99 -0.09 -11.96
C SER A 180 -6.87 -0.53 -11.02
N GLY A 181 -6.37 0.38 -10.18
CA GLY A 181 -5.27 0.12 -9.26
C GLY A 181 -5.34 0.98 -8.01
N ILE A 182 -4.87 0.46 -6.87
CA ILE A 182 -4.78 1.24 -5.62
C ILE A 182 -3.48 2.03 -5.62
N SER A 183 -3.58 3.34 -5.41
CA SER A 183 -2.45 4.21 -5.13
C SER A 183 -2.39 4.45 -3.62
N ALA A 184 -1.59 3.67 -2.90
CA ALA A 184 -1.44 3.83 -1.46
C ALA A 184 -0.80 5.18 -1.10
N THR A 185 0.10 5.71 -1.93
CA THR A 185 0.73 7.01 -1.65
C THR A 185 -0.27 8.16 -1.70
N GLN A 186 -1.29 8.09 -2.57
CA GLN A 186 -2.32 9.12 -2.71
C GLN A 186 -3.64 8.77 -2.00
N GLY A 187 -3.79 7.54 -1.51
CA GLY A 187 -4.99 7.12 -0.78
C GLY A 187 -6.24 7.01 -1.63
N VAL A 188 -6.11 6.56 -2.88
CA VAL A 188 -7.18 6.49 -3.88
C VAL A 188 -7.13 5.22 -4.72
N VAL A 189 -8.24 4.92 -5.38
CA VAL A 189 -8.32 3.97 -6.50
C VAL A 189 -8.20 4.74 -7.80
N GLY A 190 -7.15 4.49 -8.56
CA GLY A 190 -6.97 5.04 -9.90
C GLY A 190 -7.74 4.24 -10.95
N ILE A 191 -8.38 4.96 -11.87
CA ILE A 191 -9.09 4.43 -13.04
C ILE A 191 -8.37 4.91 -14.30
N GLY A 192 -7.83 3.99 -15.09
CA GLY A 192 -7.20 4.29 -16.37
C GLY A 192 -8.11 3.96 -17.54
N VAL A 193 -8.55 4.95 -18.30
CA VAL A 193 -9.49 4.74 -19.42
C VAL A 193 -8.85 4.76 -20.81
N GLY A 194 -7.52 4.75 -20.90
CA GLY A 194 -6.83 4.94 -22.18
C GLY A 194 -6.96 6.39 -22.64
N VAL A 195 -7.97 6.74 -23.42
CA VAL A 195 -8.27 8.12 -23.89
C VAL A 195 -9.37 8.76 -23.05
N LEU A 196 -9.16 10.03 -22.66
CA LEU A 196 -10.07 10.83 -21.83
C LEU A 196 -11.14 11.55 -22.64
N THR A 197 -12.14 10.82 -23.12
CA THR A 197 -13.32 11.45 -23.71
C THR A 197 -14.25 11.97 -22.61
N GLN A 198 -14.99 13.05 -22.88
CA GLN A 198 -15.94 13.61 -21.92
C GLN A 198 -16.99 12.57 -21.48
N GLU A 199 -17.48 11.76 -22.41
CA GLU A 199 -18.41 10.65 -22.12
C GLU A 199 -17.90 9.70 -21.05
N ARG A 200 -16.61 9.36 -21.07
CA ARG A 200 -16.00 8.47 -20.07
C ARG A 200 -15.83 9.16 -18.72
N ILE A 201 -15.48 10.44 -18.73
CA ILE A 201 -15.38 11.26 -17.51
C ILE A 201 -16.74 11.35 -16.85
N ASP A 202 -17.78 11.74 -17.61
CA ASP A 202 -19.15 11.86 -17.10
C ASP A 202 -19.68 10.55 -16.54
N ALA A 203 -19.43 9.41 -17.22
CA ALA A 203 -19.85 8.09 -16.76
C ALA A 203 -19.16 7.68 -15.44
N ILE A 204 -17.91 8.06 -15.24
CA ILE A 204 -17.18 7.82 -13.98
C ILE A 204 -17.67 8.77 -12.89
N ASP A 205 -17.86 10.06 -13.21
CA ASP A 205 -18.33 11.08 -12.28
C ASP A 205 -19.72 10.75 -11.74
N GLU A 206 -20.63 10.28 -12.59
CA GLU A 206 -21.98 9.85 -12.18
C GLU A 206 -21.97 8.78 -11.07
N ARG A 207 -20.93 7.94 -11.03
CA ARG A 207 -20.83 6.79 -10.12
C ARG A 207 -19.96 7.05 -8.90
N PHE A 208 -18.86 7.77 -9.09
CA PHE A 208 -17.77 7.84 -8.11
C PHE A 208 -17.41 9.26 -7.68
N ALA A 209 -18.15 10.29 -8.09
CA ALA A 209 -17.92 11.64 -7.61
C ALA A 209 -18.01 11.71 -6.07
N GLY A 210 -16.99 12.32 -5.45
CA GLY A 210 -16.87 12.42 -4.00
C GLY A 210 -16.29 11.18 -3.31
N GLU A 211 -16.01 10.10 -4.05
CA GLU A 211 -15.29 8.94 -3.51
C GLU A 211 -13.77 9.11 -3.69
N ARG A 212 -12.99 8.25 -3.01
CA ARG A 212 -11.52 8.21 -3.11
C ARG A 212 -11.06 7.55 -4.41
N VAL A 213 -11.48 8.12 -5.54
CA VAL A 213 -11.18 7.67 -6.90
C VAL A 213 -10.45 8.79 -7.64
N CYS A 214 -9.59 8.43 -8.60
CA CYS A 214 -9.04 9.39 -9.55
C CYS A 214 -9.03 8.81 -10.97
N ILE A 215 -9.02 9.67 -11.99
CA ILE A 215 -9.00 9.26 -13.41
C ILE A 215 -7.64 9.57 -14.03
N SER A 216 -7.14 8.64 -14.83
CA SER A 216 -5.93 8.76 -15.66
C SER A 216 -6.21 8.35 -17.11
N GLY A 217 -5.44 8.89 -18.04
CA GLY A 217 -5.56 8.64 -19.47
C GLY A 217 -4.86 9.71 -20.30
N ILE A 218 -4.80 9.51 -21.61
CA ILE A 218 -4.26 10.46 -22.58
C ILE A 218 -5.31 11.49 -22.99
N ASP A 219 -4.88 12.75 -23.17
CA ASP A 219 -5.71 13.79 -23.77
C ASP A 219 -6.07 13.37 -25.21
N PRO A 220 -7.37 13.35 -25.58
CA PRO A 220 -7.81 13.02 -26.94
C PRO A 220 -7.14 13.85 -28.04
N ALA A 221 -6.75 15.10 -27.79
CA ALA A 221 -6.05 15.94 -28.76
C ALA A 221 -4.62 15.46 -29.06
N THR A 222 -4.03 14.67 -28.16
CA THR A 222 -2.67 14.12 -28.26
C THR A 222 -2.66 12.61 -28.48
N ALA A 223 -3.84 11.97 -28.49
CA ALA A 223 -3.95 10.53 -28.63
C ALA A 223 -3.39 10.08 -29.99
N PRO A 224 -2.55 9.05 -30.03
CA PRO A 224 -2.08 8.50 -31.30
C PRO A 224 -3.27 7.96 -32.09
N VAL A 225 -3.26 8.19 -33.41
CA VAL A 225 -4.25 7.60 -34.30
C VAL A 225 -4.08 6.08 -34.24
N ALA A 226 -5.18 5.37 -34.01
CA ALA A 226 -5.17 3.92 -34.05
C ALA A 226 -4.66 3.45 -35.42
N GLY A 227 -3.52 2.76 -35.42
CA GLY A 227 -2.87 2.22 -36.59
C GLY A 227 -2.70 0.71 -36.46
N PRO A 228 -2.43 0.01 -37.57
CA PRO A 228 -2.12 -1.41 -37.51
C PRO A 228 -0.89 -1.62 -36.63
N GLN A 229 -0.98 -2.55 -35.67
CA GLN A 229 0.20 -3.04 -34.98
C GLN A 229 1.08 -3.72 -36.04
N PRO A 230 2.37 -3.35 -36.17
CA PRO A 230 3.26 -4.02 -37.11
C PRO A 230 3.31 -5.50 -36.76
N SER A 231 3.13 -6.41 -37.71
CA SER A 231 3.17 -7.86 -37.46
C SER A 231 4.58 -8.44 -37.52
N GLY A 232 5.62 -7.58 -37.56
CA GLY A 232 7.02 -7.96 -37.67
C GLY A 232 7.94 -6.74 -37.85
N GLY A 233 9.24 -7.00 -37.91
CA GLY A 233 10.30 -6.00 -38.08
C GLY A 233 11.48 -6.22 -37.13
N GLU A 234 12.59 -5.49 -37.34
CA GLU A 234 13.81 -5.60 -36.52
C GLU A 234 13.54 -5.43 -35.00
N GLY A 235 12.54 -4.64 -34.62
CA GLY A 235 12.13 -4.44 -33.21
C GLY A 235 11.34 -5.61 -32.58
N TRP A 236 10.86 -6.57 -33.38
CA TRP A 236 10.19 -7.79 -32.90
C TRP A 236 11.18 -8.90 -32.51
N ARG A 237 12.45 -8.79 -32.91
CA ARG A 237 13.53 -9.76 -32.61
C ARG A 237 13.96 -9.82 -31.14
N LEU A 238 13.30 -9.07 -30.26
CA LEU A 238 13.52 -9.12 -28.81
C LEU A 238 12.65 -10.18 -28.12
N MET A 239 11.83 -10.92 -28.86
CA MET A 239 11.10 -12.08 -28.34
C MET A 239 12.07 -13.27 -28.30
N ALA A 240 12.23 -13.85 -27.11
CA ALA A 240 13.37 -14.67 -26.64
C ALA A 240 13.63 -16.01 -27.37
N ASP A 241 12.97 -16.25 -28.51
CA ASP A 241 12.79 -17.59 -29.06
C ASP A 241 13.38 -17.74 -30.48
N GLU A 242 13.92 -16.67 -31.08
CA GLU A 242 14.53 -16.73 -32.41
C GLU A 242 15.98 -17.26 -32.38
N GLU A 243 16.25 -18.24 -33.24
CA GLU A 243 17.59 -18.76 -33.50
C GLU A 243 18.46 -17.65 -34.12
N GLY A 244 19.38 -17.08 -33.32
CA GLY A 244 20.18 -15.90 -33.70
C GLY A 244 19.94 -14.66 -32.83
N ALA A 245 19.00 -14.69 -31.88
CA ALA A 245 18.99 -13.76 -30.77
C ALA A 245 20.34 -13.89 -30.03
N GLY A 246 21.06 -12.77 -29.86
CA GLY A 246 22.36 -12.77 -29.18
C GLY A 246 22.27 -13.40 -27.80
N GLU A 247 23.39 -13.92 -27.27
CA GLU A 247 23.39 -14.53 -25.94
C GLU A 247 22.67 -13.63 -24.93
N ALA A 248 21.80 -14.22 -24.12
CA ALA A 248 21.09 -13.50 -23.07
C ALA A 248 22.10 -12.63 -22.32
N TYR A 249 21.87 -11.30 -22.29
CA TYR A 249 22.71 -10.40 -21.53
C TYR A 249 22.82 -10.95 -20.12
N ARG A 250 24.06 -11.20 -19.66
CA ARG A 250 24.29 -11.63 -18.27
C ARG A 250 23.91 -10.49 -17.34
N THR A 251 22.66 -10.49 -16.90
CA THR A 251 22.23 -9.64 -15.80
C THR A 251 22.81 -10.23 -14.52
N GLY A 252 23.93 -9.68 -14.06
CA GLY A 252 24.51 -9.96 -12.76
C GLY A 252 24.71 -8.66 -11.99
N ILE A 253 24.62 -8.72 -10.66
CA ILE A 253 24.89 -7.58 -9.79
C ILE A 253 26.38 -7.60 -9.44
N ALA A 254 27.09 -6.52 -9.73
CA ALA A 254 28.46 -6.34 -9.26
C ALA A 254 28.45 -6.02 -7.77
N THR A 255 29.06 -6.88 -6.95
CA THR A 255 29.26 -6.62 -5.51
C THR A 255 30.64 -6.03 -5.22
N ASP A 256 31.54 -6.00 -6.22
CA ASP A 256 32.89 -5.45 -6.13
C ASP A 256 33.44 -5.04 -7.52
N ALA A 257 34.54 -4.28 -7.54
CA ALA A 257 35.15 -3.77 -8.77
C ALA A 257 35.59 -4.89 -9.75
N ARG A 258 36.02 -6.04 -9.24
CA ARG A 258 36.43 -7.18 -10.07
C ARG A 258 35.21 -7.85 -10.71
N SER A 259 34.09 -7.91 -10.02
CA SER A 259 32.81 -8.40 -10.55
C SER A 259 32.20 -7.45 -11.58
N TYR A 260 32.38 -6.13 -11.42
CA TYR A 260 31.95 -5.12 -12.39
C TYR A 260 32.67 -5.26 -13.73
N VAL A 261 33.99 -5.46 -13.71
CA VAL A 261 34.79 -5.69 -14.93
C VAL A 261 34.40 -6.97 -15.67
N ARG A 262 33.78 -7.95 -15.00
CA ARG A 262 33.30 -9.19 -15.64
C ARG A 262 31.90 -9.08 -16.25
N LEU A 263 31.17 -8.00 -15.97
CA LEU A 263 29.83 -7.74 -16.52
C LEU A 263 29.87 -7.02 -17.87
N TRP A 264 31.01 -6.41 -18.21
CA TRP A 264 31.30 -5.75 -19.48
C TRP A 264 32.31 -6.55 -20.30
#